data_AF-A0A1Y2K024-F1
#
_entry.id   AF-A0A1Y2K024-F1
#
_cell.length_a   1.000
_cell.length_b   1.000
_cell.length_c   1.000
_cell.angle_alpha   90.00
_cell.angle_beta   90.00
_cell.angle_gamma   90.00
#
_symmetry.space_group_name_H-M   'P 1'
#
loop_
_entity.id
_entity.type
_entity.pdbx_description
1 polymer ?
#
loop_
_entity_poly.entity_id
_entity_poly.type
_entity_poly.pdbx_seq_one_letter_code
_entity_poly.pdbx_strand_id
1 'polypeptide(L)'
;MRTLYIAVCIAGTLIPLSQFFLWLSDHGLDLPALYAEVMGSQLSLFAWADVLITAVALIPFMIVEARRIGLPRVWLPILGTCCVGLSLGLPLFLLLRHDHMAKGVA
;
A
#
# COMPACT_ATOMS: atom_id res chain seq x y z
N MET A 1 18.86 -2.19 6.14
CA MET A 1 17.69 -2.06 5.24
C MET A 1 16.37 -2.45 5.91
N ARG A 2 16.33 -3.54 6.69
CA ARG A 2 15.13 -3.96 7.43
C ARG A 2 14.43 -2.86 8.24
N THR A 3 15.16 -2.09 9.06
CA THR A 3 14.57 -1.00 9.88
C THR A 3 13.92 0.11 9.06
N LEU A 4 14.51 0.44 7.90
CA LEU A 4 13.95 1.42 6.99
C LEU A 4 12.60 0.94 6.43
N TYR A 5 12.50 -0.32 5.99
CA TYR A 5 11.25 -0.87 5.49
C TYR A 5 10.14 -0.89 6.55
N ILE A 6 10.49 -1.21 7.79
CA ILE A 6 9.53 -1.15 8.91
C ILE A 6 9.08 0.29 9.16
N ALA A 7 10.01 1.24 9.20
CA ALA A 7 9.67 2.65 9.40
C ALA A 7 8.74 3.16 8.29
N VAL A 8 8.99 2.79 7.03
CA VAL A 8 8.14 3.17 5.89
C VAL A 8 6.79 2.44 5.93
N CYS A 9 6.71 1.17 6.35
CA CYS A 9 5.42 0.50 6.60
C CYS A 9 4.58 1.25 7.63
N ILE A 10 5.21 1.63 8.75
CA ILE A 10 4.53 2.34 9.85
C ILE A 10 4.06 3.70 9.36
N ALA A 11 4.94 4.50 8.77
CA ALA A 11 4.60 5.81 8.22
C ALA A 11 3.53 5.72 7.14
N GLY A 12 3.68 4.77 6.21
CA GLY A 12 2.74 4.52 5.12
C GLY A 12 1.38 4.01 5.55
N THR A 13 1.23 3.55 6.80
CA THR A 13 -0.06 3.15 7.38
C THR A 13 -0.64 4.25 8.26
N LEU A 14 0.17 4.80 9.17
CA LEU A 14 -0.26 5.80 10.14
C LEU A 14 -0.65 7.11 9.46
N ILE A 15 0.14 7.59 8.49
CA ILE A 15 -0.13 8.87 7.84
C ILE A 15 -1.47 8.82 7.09
N PRO A 16 -1.73 7.86 6.17
CA PRO A 16 -3.01 7.83 5.45
C PRO A 16 -4.20 7.58 6.37
N LEU A 17 -4.07 6.66 7.34
CA LEU A 17 -5.16 6.37 8.27
C LEU A 17 -5.47 7.54 9.20
N SER A 18 -4.47 8.33 9.60
CA SER A 18 -4.69 9.53 10.41
C SER A 18 -5.51 10.58 9.64
N GLN A 19 -5.18 10.82 8.36
CA GLN A 19 -5.93 11.76 7.52
C GLN A 19 -7.36 11.27 7.28
N PHE A 20 -7.54 9.97 7.03
CA PHE A 20 -8.86 9.38 6.86
C PHE A 20 -9.70 9.49 8.14
N PHE A 21 -9.09 9.24 9.31
CA PHE A 21 -9.78 9.31 10.59
C PHE A 21 -10.16 10.74 10.97
N LEU A 22 -9.30 11.73 10.70
CA LEU A 22 -9.64 13.14 10.89
C LEU A 22 -10.82 13.55 10.00
N TRP A 23 -10.78 13.19 8.72
CA TRP A 23 -11.89 13.45 7.81
C TRP A 23 -13.20 12.78 8.29
N LEU A 24 -13.12 11.53 8.77
CA LEU A 24 -14.25 10.80 9.32
C LEU A 24 -14.79 11.45 10.61
N SER A 25 -13.93 12.05 11.42
CA SER A 25 -14.33 12.80 12.62
C SER A 25 -15.10 14.08 12.26
N ASP A 26 -14.72 14.74 11.17
CA ASP A 26 -15.32 16.01 10.74
C ASP A 26 -16.62 15.80 9.93
N HIS A 27 -16.69 14.76 9.08
CA HIS A 27 -17.82 14.51 8.18
C HIS A 27 -18.72 13.34 8.62
N GLY A 28 -18.27 12.50 9.54
CA GLY A 28 -18.96 11.25 9.89
C GLY A 28 -18.88 10.21 8.75
N LEU A 29 -19.75 9.18 8.80
CA LEU A 29 -19.87 8.16 7.75
C LEU A 29 -20.68 8.66 6.53
N ASP A 30 -20.32 9.82 5.99
CA ASP A 30 -20.96 10.41 4.81
C ASP A 30 -20.26 9.95 3.52
N LEU A 31 -20.65 8.77 3.03
CA LEU A 31 -20.14 8.19 1.78
C LEU A 31 -20.34 9.13 0.56
N PRO A 32 -21.49 9.82 0.39
CA PRO A 32 -21.64 10.86 -0.63
C PRO A 32 -20.60 11.98 -0.56
N ALA A 33 -20.33 12.53 0.63
CA ALA A 33 -19.33 13.58 0.80
C ALA A 33 -17.92 13.10 0.43
N LEU A 34 -17.56 11.87 0.83
CA LEU A 34 -16.28 11.26 0.46
C LEU A 34 -16.11 11.15 -1.05
N TYR A 35 -17.15 10.68 -1.74
CA TYR A 35 -17.13 10.56 -3.20
C TYR A 35 -17.01 11.93 -3.88
N ALA A 36 -17.76 12.93 -3.38
CA ALA A 36 -17.72 14.28 -3.91
C ALA A 36 -16.35 14.95 -3.73
N GLU A 37 -15.66 14.75 -2.61
CA GLU A 37 -14.32 15.29 -2.40
C GLU A 37 -13.27 14.58 -3.26
N VAL A 38 -13.34 13.25 -3.33
CA VAL A 38 -12.39 12.44 -4.10
C VAL A 38 -12.52 12.75 -5.61
N MET A 39 -13.72 12.97 -6.11
CA MET A 39 -13.96 13.31 -7.52
C MET A 39 -14.04 14.84 -7.79
N GLY A 40 -14.02 15.66 -6.74
CA GLY A 40 -14.33 17.09 -6.82
C GLY A 40 -13.21 17.97 -7.35
N SER A 41 -11.98 17.46 -7.45
CA SER A 41 -10.83 18.21 -7.95
C SER A 41 -10.01 17.44 -8.97
N GLN A 42 -9.50 18.16 -9.98
CA GLN A 42 -8.63 17.58 -11.02
C GLN A 42 -7.34 17.00 -10.43
N LEU A 43 -6.79 17.62 -9.37
CA LEU A 43 -5.60 17.13 -8.67
C LEU A 43 -5.86 15.83 -7.93
N SER A 44 -7.03 15.68 -7.29
CA SER A 44 -7.42 14.41 -6.66
C SER A 44 -7.58 13.30 -7.71
N LEU A 45 -8.26 13.59 -8.82
CA LEU A 45 -8.41 12.63 -9.92
C LEU A 45 -7.05 12.17 -10.46
N PHE A 46 -6.11 13.11 -10.65
CA PHE A 46 -4.75 12.78 -11.07
C PHE A 46 -4.05 11.86 -10.05
N ALA A 47 -4.10 12.19 -8.76
CA ALA A 47 -3.48 11.38 -7.71
C ALA A 47 -4.08 9.96 -7.64
N TRP A 48 -5.41 9.83 -7.70
CA TRP A 48 -6.07 8.52 -7.68
C TRP A 48 -5.81 7.71 -8.95
N ALA A 49 -5.77 8.35 -10.12
CA ALA A 49 -5.42 7.68 -11.37
C ALA A 49 -3.99 7.13 -11.32
N ASP A 50 -3.02 7.92 -10.85
CA ASP A 50 -1.62 7.50 -10.70
C ASP A 50 -1.48 6.32 -9.72
N VAL A 51 -2.17 6.40 -8.57
CA VAL A 51 -2.25 5.32 -7.57
C VAL A 51 -2.83 4.05 -8.17
N LEU A 52 -3.92 4.14 -8.94
CA LEU A 52 -4.59 2.98 -9.52
C LEU A 52 -3.76 2.31 -10.62
N ILE A 53 -3.16 3.09 -11.52
CA ILE A 53 -2.26 2.59 -12.55
C ILE A 53 -1.04 1.93 -11.92
N THR A 54 -0.44 2.56 -10.90
CA THR A 54 0.69 1.99 -10.17
C THR A 54 0.29 0.69 -9.47
N ALA A 55 -0.92 0.60 -8.88
CA ALA A 55 -1.39 -0.62 -8.23
C ALA A 55 -1.54 -1.78 -9.22
N VAL A 56 -2.14 -1.51 -10.37
CA VAL A 56 -2.31 -2.49 -11.46
C VAL A 56 -0.97 -2.96 -12.01
N ALA A 57 0.04 -2.09 -12.06
CA ALA A 57 1.39 -2.51 -12.44
C ALA A 57 2.12 -3.28 -11.33
N LEU A 58 1.96 -2.87 -10.07
CA LEU A 58 2.69 -3.43 -8.94
C LEU A 58 2.19 -4.81 -8.52
N ILE A 59 0.89 -5.07 -8.54
CA ILE A 59 0.31 -6.35 -8.10
C ILE A 59 0.84 -7.53 -8.94
N PRO A 60 0.78 -7.51 -10.30
CA PRO A 60 1.36 -8.55 -11.13
C PRO A 60 2.87 -8.69 -10.91
N PHE A 61 3.58 -7.57 -10.77
CA PHE A 61 5.02 -7.59 -10.51
C PHE A 61 5.35 -8.32 -9.20
N MET A 62 4.64 -8.01 -8.11
CA MET A 62 4.82 -8.70 -6.82
C MET A 62 4.54 -10.20 -6.94
N ILE A 63 3.50 -10.60 -7.67
CA ILE A 63 3.15 -12.02 -7.90
C ILE A 63 4.25 -12.73 -8.69
N VAL A 64 4.71 -12.14 -9.80
CA VAL A 64 5.74 -12.73 -10.66
C VAL A 64 7.06 -12.85 -9.91
N GLU A 65 7.49 -11.80 -9.23
CA GLU A 65 8.74 -11.80 -8.45
C GLU A 65 8.66 -12.78 -7.28
N ALA A 66 7.54 -12.82 -6.54
CA ALA A 66 7.35 -13.79 -5.47
C ALA A 66 7.43 -15.24 -5.97
N ARG A 67 6.86 -15.54 -7.15
CA ARG A 67 6.99 -16.86 -7.77
C ARG A 67 8.42 -17.16 -8.19
N ARG A 68 9.16 -16.17 -8.73
CA ARG A 68 10.57 -16.33 -9.13
C ARG A 68 11.48 -16.66 -7.95
N ILE A 69 11.29 -15.99 -6.82
CA ILE A 69 12.12 -16.19 -5.62
C ILE A 69 11.56 -17.26 -4.68
N GLY A 70 10.41 -17.86 -4.97
CA GLY A 70 9.77 -18.86 -4.10
C GLY A 70 9.18 -18.30 -2.79
N LEU A 71 8.77 -17.02 -2.76
CA LEU A 71 8.25 -16.37 -1.56
C LEU A 71 6.82 -16.85 -1.23
N PRO A 72 6.60 -17.58 -0.11
CA PRO A 72 5.31 -18.23 0.17
C PRO A 72 4.19 -17.30 0.66
N ARG A 73 4.49 -16.02 0.99
CA ARG A 73 3.56 -15.11 1.67
C ARG A 73 3.29 -13.80 0.90
N VAL A 74 3.29 -13.83 -0.43
CA VAL A 74 3.01 -12.65 -1.26
C VAL A 74 1.58 -12.10 -1.12
N TRP A 75 0.64 -12.92 -0.65
CA TRP A 75 -0.74 -12.49 -0.41
C TRP A 75 -0.84 -11.38 0.65
N LEU A 76 0.09 -11.31 1.62
CA LEU A 76 0.12 -10.26 2.65
C LEU A 76 0.35 -8.85 2.05
N PRO A 77 1.40 -8.59 1.25
CA PRO A 77 1.59 -7.30 0.62
C PRO A 77 0.52 -6.95 -0.42
N ILE A 78 -0.08 -7.93 -1.09
CA ILE A 78 -1.24 -7.68 -1.97
C ILE A 78 -2.43 -7.18 -1.13
N LEU A 79 -2.76 -7.86 -0.03
CA LEU A 79 -3.80 -7.42 0.89
C LEU A 79 -3.48 -6.04 1.49
N GLY A 80 -2.22 -5.78 1.87
CA GLY A 80 -1.80 -4.46 2.34
C GLY A 80 -2.00 -3.37 1.28
N THR A 81 -1.73 -3.69 0.02
CA THR A 81 -1.97 -2.78 -1.12
C THR A 81 -3.46 -2.47 -1.27
N CYS A 82 -4.33 -3.47 -1.14
CA CYS A 82 -5.78 -3.30 -1.30
C CYS A 82 -6.46 -2.65 -0.10
N CYS A 83 -6.04 -2.98 1.13
CA CYS A 83 -6.71 -2.53 2.36
C CYS A 83 -6.20 -1.17 2.86
N VAL A 84 -4.92 -0.86 2.64
CA VAL A 84 -4.28 0.37 3.15
C VAL A 84 -3.76 1.24 2.00
N GLY A 85 -3.20 0.61 0.97
CA GLY A 85 -2.66 1.29 -0.20
C GLY A 85 -1.25 0.85 -0.54
N LEU A 86 -0.71 1.36 -1.66
CA LEU A 86 0.64 1.05 -2.11
C LEU A 86 1.73 1.45 -1.10
N SER A 87 1.45 2.46 -0.27
CA SER A 87 2.34 2.95 0.79
C SER A 87 2.71 1.87 1.80
N LEU A 88 1.83 0.91 2.07
CA LEU A 88 2.12 -0.25 2.93
C LEU A 88 2.50 -1.49 2.10
N GLY A 89 1.81 -1.70 0.97
CA GLY A 89 1.98 -2.88 0.14
C GLY A 89 3.42 -3.07 -0.35
N LEU A 90 4.02 -2.01 -0.92
CA LEU A 90 5.37 -2.07 -1.47
C LEU A 90 6.45 -2.29 -0.39
N PRO A 91 6.49 -1.52 0.74
CA PRO A 91 7.49 -1.76 1.78
C PRO A 91 7.34 -3.13 2.44
N LEU A 92 6.11 -3.62 2.63
CA LEU A 92 5.86 -4.95 3.19
C LEU A 92 6.40 -6.05 2.26
N PHE A 93 6.22 -5.90 0.95
CA PHE A 93 6.79 -6.81 -0.03
C PHE A 93 8.32 -6.82 0.03
N LEU A 94 8.95 -5.64 0.08
CA LEU A 94 10.41 -5.50 0.18
C LEU A 94 10.96 -6.12 1.47
N LEU A 95 10.25 -5.95 2.59
CA LEU A 95 10.62 -6.55 3.88
C LEU A 95 10.59 -8.08 3.82
N LEU A 96 9.51 -8.66 3.30
CA LEU A 96 9.37 -10.11 3.18
C LEU A 96 10.41 -10.71 2.22
N ARG A 97 10.68 -10.02 1.10
CA ARG A 97 11.74 -10.40 0.14
C ARG A 97 13.12 -10.36 0.80
N HIS A 98 13.42 -9.31 1.57
CA HIS A 98 14.70 -9.18 2.27
C HIS A 98 14.91 -10.32 3.28
N ASP A 99 13.90 -10.61 4.11
CA ASP A 99 13.97 -11.68 5.11
C ASP A 99 14.07 -13.07 4.48
N HIS A 100 13.42 -13.30 3.33
CA HIS A 100 13.51 -14.57 2.61
C HIS A 100 14.89 -14.81 2.01
N MET A 101 15.45 -13.80 1.33
CA MET A 101 16.80 -13.90 0.76
C MET A 101 17.87 -14.01 1.85
N ALA A 102 17.68 -13.39 3.01
CA ALA A 102 18.59 -13.52 4.14
C ALA A 102 18.60 -14.94 4.74
N LYS A 103 17.49 -15.67 4.67
CA LYS A 103 17.36 -17.05 5.18
C LYS A 103 17.85 -18.13 4.21
N GLY A 104 17.89 -17.85 2.91
CA GLY A 104 18.44 -18.76 1.90
C GLY A 104 19.98 -18.80 1.83
N VAL A 105 20.66 -18.00 2.63
CA VAL A 105 22.13 -17.89 2.72
C VAL A 105 22.67 -18.51 4.03
N ALA A 106 21.83 -19.20 4.80
CA ALA A 106 22.19 -19.89 6.05
C ALA A 106 22.12 -21.41 5.90
#